data_AF-A0AAD5MAI9-F1
#
_entry.id   AF-A0AAD5MAI9-F1
#
_cell.length_a   1.000
_cell.length_b   1.000
_cell.length_c   1.000
_cell.angle_alpha   90.00
_cell.angle_beta   90.00
_cell.angle_gamma   90.00
#
_symmetry.space_group_name_H-M   'P 1'
#
loop_
_entity.id
_entity.type
_entity.pdbx_description
1 polymer ?
#
loop_
_entity_poly.entity_id
_entity_poly.type
_entity_poly.pdbx_seq_one_letter_code
_entity_poly.pdbx_strand_id
1 'polypeptide(L)'
;MASKRQREDEHSTGKDTDDKVDVQTFFVRDCDAAAKQLVDHAKRRCDELRKEFAKSKEAILSEIIAQKENLPAEEEDEEEPPLAYDVIVQCSGGPYKGNSYILHIDLLRLEPDGRLLYTDLDSTNGSYINDDLVAPQEPVSLSLTEPIHLAVGGGELVLSIVKRQR
;
A
#
# COMPACT_ATOMS: atom_id res chain seq x y z
N MET A 1 15.99 -42.44 -74.16
CA MET A 1 14.78 -43.25 -73.86
C MET A 1 15.15 -44.31 -72.83
N ALA A 2 14.27 -44.50 -71.86
CA ALA A 2 14.44 -45.29 -70.65
C ALA A 2 14.50 -46.82 -70.88
N SER A 3 15.04 -47.57 -69.90
CA SER A 3 14.28 -48.50 -69.05
C SER A 3 15.00 -49.82 -68.69
N LYS A 4 14.95 -50.17 -67.39
CA LYS A 4 15.03 -51.52 -66.75
C LYS A 4 16.41 -52.20 -66.71
N ARG A 5 16.88 -52.84 -65.62
CA ARG A 5 16.23 -53.53 -64.48
C ARG A 5 17.23 -53.67 -63.31
N GLN A 6 16.74 -53.54 -62.08
CA GLN A 6 17.39 -54.02 -60.85
C GLN A 6 17.37 -55.56 -60.80
N ARG A 7 18.37 -56.16 -60.14
CA ARG A 7 18.18 -57.32 -59.27
C ARG A 7 19.15 -57.24 -58.10
N GLU A 8 18.56 -57.45 -56.93
CA GLU A 8 19.16 -57.46 -55.60
C GLU A 8 20.12 -58.64 -55.45
N ASP A 9 21.20 -58.42 -54.70
CA ASP A 9 21.70 -59.45 -53.79
C ASP A 9 21.95 -58.78 -52.44
N GLU A 10 21.17 -59.26 -51.48
CA GLU A 10 21.16 -58.88 -50.09
C GLU A 10 22.46 -59.30 -49.42
N HIS A 11 23.14 -58.35 -48.78
CA HIS A 11 23.84 -58.67 -47.55
C HIS A 11 23.35 -57.77 -46.45
N SER A 12 22.32 -58.27 -45.77
CA SER A 12 21.95 -57.89 -44.44
C SER A 12 23.16 -58.01 -43.51
N THR A 13 23.43 -56.99 -42.70
CA THR A 13 23.71 -57.14 -41.27
C THR A 13 23.92 -55.76 -40.66
N GLY A 14 23.20 -55.51 -39.56
CA GLY A 14 23.52 -54.44 -38.62
C GLY A 14 23.00 -53.06 -38.99
N LYS A 15 21.70 -52.83 -38.78
CA LYS A 15 21.20 -51.48 -38.52
C LYS A 15 21.65 -51.12 -37.11
N ASP A 16 22.87 -50.62 -36.98
CA ASP A 16 23.33 -49.98 -35.74
C ASP A 16 22.55 -48.68 -35.58
N THR A 17 21.38 -48.76 -34.95
CA THR A 17 20.81 -47.64 -34.22
C THR A 17 21.68 -47.44 -32.99
N ASP A 18 22.86 -46.86 -33.21
CA ASP A 18 23.77 -46.38 -32.19
C ASP A 18 23.14 -45.12 -31.59
N ASP A 19 22.23 -45.33 -30.63
CA ASP A 19 21.68 -44.31 -29.73
C ASP A 19 22.81 -43.76 -28.82
N LYS A 20 23.84 -43.16 -29.41
CA LYS A 20 24.82 -42.36 -28.69
C LYS A 20 24.25 -40.96 -28.53
N VAL A 21 23.39 -40.81 -27.52
CA VAL A 21 23.08 -39.50 -26.97
C VAL A 21 24.39 -38.93 -26.44
N ASP A 22 24.90 -37.90 -27.10
CA ASP A 22 26.06 -37.15 -26.63
C ASP A 22 25.78 -36.63 -25.21
N VAL A 23 26.75 -36.80 -24.31
CA VAL A 23 26.62 -36.46 -22.88
C VAL A 23 26.22 -35.00 -22.71
N GLN A 24 26.73 -34.12 -23.57
CA GLN A 24 26.35 -32.72 -23.57
C GLN A 24 24.87 -32.52 -23.94
N THR A 25 24.37 -33.28 -24.92
CA THR A 25 22.95 -33.24 -25.31
C THR A 25 22.04 -33.76 -24.20
N PHE A 26 22.46 -34.77 -23.45
CA PHE A 26 21.73 -35.27 -22.28
C PHE A 26 21.60 -34.19 -21.19
N PHE A 27 22.72 -33.54 -20.83
CA PHE A 27 22.70 -32.48 -19.81
C PHE A 27 21.89 -31.25 -20.25
N VAL A 28 22.00 -30.83 -21.50
CA VAL A 28 21.19 -29.71 -22.02
C VAL A 28 19.70 -30.06 -21.95
N ARG A 29 19.30 -31.27 -22.35
CA ARG A 29 17.91 -31.71 -22.28
C ARG A 29 17.37 -31.73 -20.85
N ASP A 30 18.18 -32.19 -19.89
CA ASP A 30 17.79 -32.28 -18.48
C ASP A 30 17.70 -30.89 -17.83
N CYS A 31 18.65 -29.99 -18.16
CA CYS A 31 18.58 -28.58 -17.77
C CYS A 31 17.33 -27.88 -18.34
N ASP A 32 17.01 -28.09 -19.62
CA ASP A 32 15.82 -27.51 -20.26
C ASP A 32 14.52 -28.05 -19.64
N ALA A 33 14.49 -29.34 -19.31
CA ALA A 33 13.35 -29.96 -18.64
C ALA A 33 13.15 -29.38 -17.23
N ALA A 34 14.23 -29.21 -16.46
CA ALA A 34 14.18 -28.59 -15.13
C ALA A 34 13.77 -27.12 -15.19
N ALA A 35 14.33 -26.35 -16.14
CA ALA A 35 13.97 -24.95 -16.36
C ALA A 35 12.49 -24.80 -16.72
N LYS A 36 11.97 -25.69 -17.58
CA LYS A 36 10.55 -25.71 -17.94
C LYS A 36 9.66 -26.00 -16.73
N GLN A 37 10.03 -26.97 -15.88
CA GLN A 37 9.29 -27.27 -14.65
C GLN A 37 9.25 -26.07 -13.70
N LEU A 38 10.37 -25.35 -13.54
CA LEU A 38 10.44 -24.13 -12.73
C LEU A 38 9.52 -23.04 -13.25
N VAL A 39 9.52 -22.79 -14.56
CA VAL A 39 8.65 -21.80 -15.20
C VAL A 39 7.18 -22.18 -15.05
N ASP A 40 6.83 -23.44 -15.25
CA ASP A 40 5.44 -23.91 -15.13
C ASP A 40 4.95 -23.88 -13.68
N HIS A 41 5.82 -24.15 -12.72
CA HIS A 41 5.52 -24.01 -11.29
C HIS A 41 5.33 -22.53 -10.91
N ALA A 42 6.22 -21.64 -11.36
CA ALA A 42 6.11 -20.21 -11.10
C ALA A 42 4.80 -19.63 -11.67
N LYS A 43 4.43 -19.99 -12.90
CA LYS A 43 3.16 -19.58 -13.53
C LYS A 43 1.95 -20.02 -12.70
N ARG A 44 1.90 -21.30 -12.32
CA ARG A 44 0.83 -21.81 -11.46
C ARG A 44 0.73 -21.04 -10.15
N ARG A 45 1.87 -20.76 -9.51
CA ARG A 45 1.89 -20.02 -8.25
C ARG A 45 1.42 -18.58 -8.40
N CYS A 46 1.79 -17.91 -9.50
CA CYS A 46 1.27 -16.57 -9.81
C CYS A 46 -0.25 -16.58 -10.03
N ASP A 47 -0.79 -17.58 -10.72
CA ASP A 47 -2.23 -17.68 -10.96
C ASP A 47 -3.01 -18.01 -9.68
N GLU A 48 -2.47 -18.85 -8.80
CA GLU A 48 -3.02 -19.09 -7.46
C GLU A 48 -3.07 -17.80 -6.63
N LEU A 49 -1.94 -17.09 -6.54
CA LEU A 49 -1.83 -15.83 -5.79
C LEU A 49 -2.80 -14.77 -6.32
N ARG A 50 -2.98 -14.67 -7.64
CA ARG A 50 -3.95 -13.75 -8.24
C ARG A 50 -5.38 -14.08 -7.85
N LYS A 51 -5.74 -15.37 -7.78
CA LYS A 51 -7.07 -15.81 -7.33
C LYS A 51 -7.29 -15.53 -5.86
N GLU A 52 -6.29 -15.79 -5.02
CA GLU A 52 -6.36 -15.47 -3.58
C GLU A 52 -6.51 -13.98 -3.36
N PHE A 53 -5.74 -13.15 -4.07
CA PHE A 53 -5.85 -11.69 -3.98
C PHE A 53 -7.20 -11.16 -4.45
N ALA A 54 -7.77 -11.73 -5.52
CA ALA A 54 -9.10 -11.34 -5.98
C ALA A 54 -10.17 -11.66 -4.92
N LYS A 55 -10.10 -12.85 -4.30
CA LYS A 55 -11.00 -13.24 -3.21
C LYS A 55 -10.84 -12.36 -1.98
N SER A 56 -9.61 -12.08 -1.54
CA SER A 56 -9.37 -11.24 -0.37
C SER A 56 -9.83 -9.81 -0.61
N LYS A 57 -9.61 -9.27 -1.81
CA LYS A 57 -10.10 -7.95 -2.21
C LYS A 57 -11.63 -7.88 -2.15
N GLU A 58 -12.32 -8.88 -2.69
CA GLU A 58 -13.79 -8.94 -2.66
C GLU A 58 -14.32 -9.04 -1.24
N ALA A 59 -13.70 -9.86 -0.39
CA ALA A 59 -14.06 -9.97 1.02
C ALA A 59 -13.94 -8.63 1.76
N ILE A 60 -12.79 -7.94 1.62
CA ILE A 60 -12.57 -6.63 2.26
C ILE A 60 -13.59 -5.61 1.78
N LEU A 61 -13.85 -5.53 0.46
CA LEU A 61 -14.83 -4.59 -0.08
C LEU A 61 -16.25 -4.89 0.42
N SER A 62 -16.63 -6.17 0.50
CA SER A 62 -17.95 -6.55 1.02
C SER A 62 -18.13 -6.19 2.49
N GLU A 63 -17.07 -6.32 3.30
CA GLU A 63 -17.08 -5.98 4.71
C GLU A 63 -17.16 -4.46 4.92
N ILE A 64 -16.44 -3.67 4.11
CA ILE A 64 -16.55 -2.20 4.12
C ILE A 64 -17.97 -1.74 3.76
N ILE A 65 -18.59 -2.35 2.74
CA ILE A 65 -19.97 -2.02 2.35
C ILE A 65 -20.95 -2.39 3.47
N ALA A 66 -20.81 -3.57 4.08
CA ALA A 66 -21.67 -4.00 5.17
C ALA A 66 -21.51 -3.12 6.43
N GLN A 67 -20.30 -2.63 6.72
CA GLN A 67 -20.07 -1.66 7.79
C GLN A 67 -20.73 -0.31 7.47
N LYS A 68 -20.65 0.13 6.20
CA LYS A 68 -21.31 1.35 5.73
C LYS A 68 -22.83 1.29 5.83
N GLU A 69 -23.44 0.15 5.51
CA GLU A 69 -24.90 -0.05 5.58
C GLU A 69 -25.43 -0.21 7.02
N ASN A 70 -24.57 -0.55 7.98
CA ASN A 70 -24.92 -0.69 9.40
C ASN A 70 -24.70 0.59 10.22
N LEU A 71 -24.14 1.64 9.62
CA LEU A 71 -24.17 2.98 10.23
C LEU A 71 -25.62 3.47 10.15
N PRO A 72 -26.21 3.95 11.26
CA PRO A 72 -27.48 4.66 11.17
C PRO A 72 -27.30 5.76 10.13
N ALA A 73 -28.32 5.98 9.30
CA ALA A 73 -28.40 7.15 8.45
C ALA A 73 -28.45 8.37 9.38
N GLU A 74 -27.29 8.79 9.85
CA GLU A 74 -27.12 10.15 10.32
C GLU A 74 -27.41 10.99 9.07
N GLU A 75 -28.41 11.86 9.21
CA GLU A 75 -28.62 12.99 8.33
C GLU A 75 -27.39 13.89 8.45
N GLU A 76 -26.25 13.42 7.94
CA GLU A 76 -25.06 14.23 7.75
C GLU A 76 -25.36 15.04 6.49
N ASP A 77 -25.59 16.34 6.69
CA ASP A 77 -25.53 17.33 5.63
C ASP A 77 -24.41 16.93 4.67
N GLU A 78 -24.74 16.77 3.37
CA GLU A 78 -23.81 16.41 2.29
C GLU A 78 -22.76 17.52 2.05
N GLU A 79 -22.05 17.96 3.08
CA GLU A 79 -20.84 18.74 2.91
C GLU A 79 -19.76 17.76 2.44
N GLU A 80 -19.41 17.85 1.15
CA GLU A 80 -18.25 17.15 0.60
C GLU A 80 -17.05 17.29 1.56
N PRO A 81 -16.37 16.18 1.92
CA PRO A 81 -15.26 16.24 2.85
C PRO A 81 -14.22 17.23 2.32
N PRO A 82 -13.78 18.18 3.14
CA PRO A 82 -12.91 19.27 2.67
C PRO A 82 -11.61 18.68 2.11
N LEU A 83 -11.24 19.15 0.92
CA LEU A 83 -10.04 18.69 0.21
C LEU A 83 -8.73 19.12 0.89
N ALA A 84 -8.79 20.06 1.84
CA ALA A 84 -7.67 20.55 2.62
C ALA A 84 -8.13 21.30 3.88
N TYR A 85 -7.21 21.49 4.82
CA TYR A 85 -7.39 22.34 6.00
C TYR A 85 -6.30 23.39 6.10
N ASP A 86 -6.67 24.56 6.63
CA ASP A 86 -5.71 25.54 7.12
C ASP A 86 -5.68 25.47 8.64
N VAL A 87 -4.51 25.17 9.20
CA VAL A 87 -4.28 25.21 10.65
C VAL A 87 -3.66 26.56 10.97
N ILE A 88 -4.46 27.42 11.59
CA ILE A 88 -4.04 28.73 12.06
C ILE A 88 -3.46 28.54 13.46
N VAL A 89 -2.18 28.89 13.62
CA VAL A 89 -1.43 28.76 14.86
C VAL A 89 -1.18 30.16 15.43
N GLN A 90 -1.84 30.50 16.54
CA GLN A 90 -1.62 31.75 17.25
C GLN A 90 -0.76 31.51 18.48
N CYS A 91 0.40 32.17 18.59
CA CYS A 91 1.25 32.05 19.76
C CYS A 91 0.76 33.00 20.87
N SER A 92 0.06 32.48 21.87
CA SER A 92 -0.45 33.25 23.02
C SER A 92 0.61 33.50 24.10
N GLY A 93 1.61 32.63 24.18
CA GLY A 93 2.66 32.67 25.21
C GLY A 93 4.02 32.15 24.74
N GLY A 94 5.02 32.26 25.61
CA GLY A 94 6.40 31.84 25.32
C GLY A 94 7.16 32.79 24.37
N PRO A 95 8.28 32.32 23.78
CA PRO A 95 9.22 33.17 23.03
C PRO A 95 8.65 33.70 21.71
N TYR A 96 7.58 33.08 21.20
CA TYR A 96 6.95 33.45 19.92
C TYR A 96 5.67 34.26 20.10
N LYS A 97 5.36 34.70 21.32
CA LYS A 97 4.12 35.40 21.66
C LYS A 97 3.82 36.56 20.70
N GLY A 98 2.59 36.60 20.22
CA GLY A 98 2.08 37.65 19.33
C GLY A 98 2.24 37.33 17.83
N ASN A 99 2.97 36.27 17.48
CA ASN A 99 3.04 35.79 16.10
C ASN A 99 1.86 34.86 15.77
N SER A 100 1.51 34.83 14.49
CA SER A 100 0.53 33.92 13.93
C SER A 100 1.08 33.29 12.66
N TYR A 101 0.82 32.00 12.49
CA TYR A 101 1.24 31.21 11.34
C TYR A 101 0.05 30.47 10.76
N ILE A 102 0.07 30.24 9.45
CA ILE A 102 -0.92 29.40 8.77
C ILE A 102 -0.17 28.22 8.17
N LEU A 103 -0.56 27.01 8.57
CA LEU A 103 -0.06 25.78 8.00
C LEU A 103 -1.13 25.20 7.07
N HIS A 104 -0.78 25.10 5.79
CA HIS A 104 -1.63 24.47 4.79
C HIS A 104 -1.46 22.95 4.84
N ILE A 105 -2.54 22.22 5.08
CA ILE A 105 -2.56 20.76 5.16
C ILE A 105 -3.48 20.22 4.06
N ASP A 106 -2.87 19.55 3.08
CA ASP A 106 -3.59 18.88 1.99
C ASP A 106 -3.99 17.44 2.40
N LEU A 107 -5.01 16.88 1.74
CA LEU A 107 -5.55 15.53 1.97
C LEU A 107 -4.51 14.40 2.12
N LEU A 108 -3.36 14.48 1.43
CA LEU A 108 -2.31 13.46 1.51
C LEU A 108 -1.64 13.37 2.88
N ARG A 109 -1.90 14.34 3.77
CA ARG A 109 -1.35 14.40 5.12
C ARG A 109 -2.39 14.16 6.21
N LEU A 110 -3.63 13.85 5.84
CA LEU A 110 -4.69 13.46 6.77
C LEU A 110 -4.73 11.93 6.89
N GLU A 111 -5.25 11.44 8.02
CA GLU A 111 -5.64 10.04 8.13
C GLU A 111 -6.77 9.70 7.14
N PRO A 112 -6.96 8.42 6.77
CA PRO A 112 -7.98 8.00 5.80
C PRO A 112 -9.42 8.41 6.16
N ASP A 113 -9.68 8.68 7.43
CA ASP A 113 -10.96 9.15 7.97
C ASP A 113 -11.06 10.68 8.10
N GLY A 114 -10.05 11.41 7.61
CA GLY A 114 -10.01 12.87 7.62
C GLY A 114 -9.61 13.49 8.96
N ARG A 115 -9.21 12.68 9.96
CA ARG A 115 -8.76 13.21 11.26
C ARG A 115 -7.41 13.89 11.17
N LEU A 116 -7.26 14.97 11.96
CA LEU A 116 -5.99 15.62 12.22
C LEU A 116 -5.44 15.10 13.55
N LEU A 117 -4.20 14.61 13.54
CA LEU A 117 -3.55 14.06 14.72
C LEU A 117 -2.42 14.97 15.20
N TYR A 118 -2.30 15.09 16.51
CA TYR A 118 -1.13 15.64 17.18
C TYR A 118 -0.32 14.50 17.80
N THR A 119 1.00 14.57 17.68
CA THR A 119 1.91 13.62 18.34
C THR A 119 3.05 14.41 18.95
N ASP A 120 3.26 14.23 20.25
CA ASP A 120 4.42 14.80 20.91
C ASP A 120 5.67 13.96 20.58
N LEU A 121 6.66 14.60 19.96
CA LEU A 121 7.93 13.97 19.58
C LEU A 121 8.96 14.06 20.71
N ASP A 122 8.53 13.75 21.93
CA ASP A 122 9.35 13.72 23.15
C ASP A 122 9.84 15.12 23.58
N SER A 123 8.88 16.05 23.74
CA SER A 123 9.18 17.40 24.20
C SER A 123 9.73 17.41 25.63
N THR A 124 10.79 18.16 25.88
CA THR A 124 11.49 18.18 27.19
C THR A 124 10.58 18.55 28.37
N ASN A 125 9.64 19.47 28.15
CA ASN A 125 8.70 19.94 29.18
C ASN A 125 7.32 19.24 29.06
N GLY A 126 7.22 18.21 28.23
CA GLY A 126 5.96 17.61 27.82
C GLY A 126 5.12 18.54 26.94
N SER A 127 3.95 18.01 26.59
CA SER A 127 2.95 18.68 25.77
C SER A 127 1.56 18.51 26.36
N TYR A 128 0.73 19.54 26.23
CA TYR A 128 -0.62 19.58 26.80
C TYR A 128 -1.62 20.06 25.77
N ILE A 129 -2.76 19.39 25.68
CA ILE A 129 -3.90 19.79 24.85
C ILE A 129 -5.06 20.10 25.79
N ASN A 130 -5.56 21.34 25.76
CA ASN A 130 -6.66 21.80 26.61
C ASN A 130 -6.41 21.48 28.10
N ASP A 131 -5.18 21.75 28.56
CA ASP A 131 -4.67 21.46 29.91
C ASP A 131 -4.46 19.98 30.26
N ASP A 132 -4.84 19.05 29.38
CA ASP A 132 -4.59 17.62 29.56
C ASP A 132 -3.20 17.23 29.04
N LEU A 133 -2.45 16.47 29.86
CA LEU A 133 -1.13 15.98 29.50
C LEU A 133 -1.22 14.95 28.36
N VAL A 134 -0.43 15.16 27.32
CA VAL A 134 -0.32 14.23 26.18
C VAL A 134 0.84 13.26 26.41
N ALA A 135 0.59 11.97 26.18
CA ALA A 135 1.62 10.96 26.22
C ALA A 135 2.58 11.11 25.02
N PRO A 136 3.92 11.09 25.24
CA PRO A 136 4.88 11.14 24.14
C PRO A 136 4.71 9.98 23.18
N GLN A 137 4.92 10.24 21.87
CA GLN A 137 4.85 9.26 20.78
C GLN A 137 3.47 8.61 20.56
N GLU A 138 2.43 9.07 21.26
CA GLU A 138 1.06 8.60 21.06
C GLU A 138 0.24 9.65 20.30
N PRO A 139 -0.45 9.28 19.21
CA PRO A 139 -1.28 10.20 18.46
C PRO A 139 -2.57 10.54 19.22
N VAL A 140 -2.90 11.82 19.28
CA VAL A 140 -4.14 12.35 19.84
C VAL A 140 -4.94 13.04 18.74
N SER A 141 -6.22 12.69 18.63
CA SER A 141 -7.12 13.33 17.67
C SER A 141 -7.44 14.75 18.10
N LEU A 142 -7.27 15.69 17.17
CA LEU A 142 -7.59 17.09 17.38
C LEU A 142 -9.04 17.39 16.98
N SER A 143 -9.68 18.32 17.71
CA SER A 143 -10.99 18.84 17.33
C SER A 143 -10.86 19.72 16.09
N LEU A 144 -11.73 19.50 15.10
CA LEU A 144 -11.74 20.29 13.86
C LEU A 144 -12.66 21.51 13.95
N THR A 145 -13.48 21.60 15.00
CA THR A 145 -14.54 22.61 15.14
C THR A 145 -14.26 23.60 16.26
N GLU A 146 -13.56 23.17 17.31
CA GLU A 146 -13.26 23.98 18.48
C GLU A 146 -11.80 24.46 18.48
N PRO A 147 -11.52 25.68 18.98
CA PRO A 147 -10.15 26.11 19.20
C PRO A 147 -9.43 25.17 20.19
N ILE A 148 -8.17 24.85 19.88
CA ILE A 148 -7.36 23.96 20.70
C ILE A 148 -6.27 24.77 21.39
N HIS A 149 -6.18 24.65 22.71
CA HIS A 149 -5.08 25.20 23.48
C HIS A 149 -3.95 24.16 23.56
N LEU A 150 -2.86 24.40 22.84
CA LEU A 150 -1.70 23.52 22.80
C LEU A 150 -0.53 24.19 23.54
N ALA A 151 -0.02 23.53 24.58
CA ALA A 151 1.25 23.91 25.20
C ALA A 151 2.33 22.90 24.82
N VAL A 152 3.45 23.36 24.30
CA VAL A 152 4.59 22.51 23.90
C VAL A 152 5.91 23.23 24.13
N GLY A 153 6.85 22.58 24.83
CA GLY A 153 8.20 23.12 25.01
C GLY A 153 8.26 24.50 25.70
N GLY A 154 7.23 24.86 26.49
CA GLY A 154 7.10 26.17 27.14
C GLY A 154 6.49 27.28 26.25
N GLY A 155 6.10 26.95 25.02
CA GLY A 155 5.24 27.80 24.19
C GLY A 155 3.77 27.51 24.44
N GLU A 156 2.93 28.54 24.39
CA GLU A 156 1.48 28.41 24.43
C GLU A 156 0.91 28.83 23.09
N LEU A 157 0.12 27.94 22.50
CA LEU A 157 -0.44 28.06 21.17
C LEU A 157 -1.95 27.89 21.23
N VAL A 158 -2.66 28.64 20.40
CA VAL A 158 -4.08 28.42 20.11
C VAL A 158 -4.18 28.02 18.65
N LEU A 159 -4.68 26.80 18.40
CA LEU A 159 -4.90 26.28 17.06
C LEU A 159 -6.36 26.49 16.68
N SER A 160 -6.59 26.94 15.45
CA SER A 160 -7.90 26.96 14.84
C SER A 160 -7.82 26.28 13.48
N ILE A 161 -8.63 25.26 13.29
CA ILE A 161 -8.62 24.44 12.08
C ILE A 161 -9.81 24.88 11.21
N VAL A 162 -9.52 25.30 9.98
CA VAL A 162 -10.53 25.81 9.06
C VAL A 162 -10.56 24.92 7.83
N LYS A 163 -11.76 24.46 7.45
CA LYS A 163 -11.99 23.76 6.19
C LYS A 163 -11.61 24.70 5.04
N ARG A 164 -10.73 24.26 4.15
CA ARG A 164 -10.40 24.99 2.93
C ARG A 164 -11.11 24.32 1.76
N GLN A 165 -12.18 24.96 1.28
CA GLN A 165 -12.81 24.58 0.03
C GLN A 165 -12.00 25.11 -1.16
N ARG A 166 -12.00 24.35 -2.25
CA ARG A 166 -11.21 24.65 -3.44
C ARG A 166 -11.90 25.68 -4.33
#